data_AF-A0AAX2IJD1-F1
#
_entry.id   AF-A0AAX2IJD1-F1
#
_cell.length_a   1.000
_cell.length_b   1.000
_cell.length_c   1.000
_cell.angle_alpha   90.00
_cell.angle_beta   90.00
_cell.angle_gamma   90.00
#
_symmetry.space_group_name_H-M   'P 1'
#
loop_
_entity.id
_entity.type
_entity.pdbx_description
1 polymer ?
#
loop_
_entity_poly.entity_id
_entity_poly.type
_entity_poly.pdbx_seq_one_letter_code
_entity_poly.pdbx_strand_id
1 'polypeptide(L)'
;MKFNFLRKSNFMGTDLISKTVDGVIQRADEITELLAYYQLANERTETKKLNKLSKQIQKGLVKSFNKFDEYQFAKYNRKAEVTLKDALFLVHPKAKDGNQQAIFNKIVNDALETPYTWEVELSMLGQTKFADDAERKSAFKNKWEELIFSNKLGYMATLRNLRNILEAKVSSDAMYKVCNYLSDEKAVRNSKQLPFRFLAAYRELKTIDSPYLSSILEALEDAMMVSAKNIKGFGFETSVVIAADVSGSMQQSISPRSKVLLYDIGLLMSMMLQSQCKNVITGMFGDRWKRVPMPKNGILRNVDAFYKREGEVGYSTNGHLVLEDLINKKEKADKIMLFTDTQMWDTGGFTNAFENSWSRYKKINPNAKLYLFDLAGYGKPPLDVRKNDVYLIAGWSDKIFDVLNALEGKKSAVEMIKKVVL
;
A
#
# COMPACT_ATOMS: atom_id res chain seq x y z
N MET A 1 -17.61 2.63 -2.96
CA MET A 1 -18.11 3.93 -2.44
C MET A 1 -18.90 4.63 -3.54
N LYS A 2 -20.24 4.49 -3.57
CA LYS A 2 -21.08 5.24 -4.52
C LYS A 2 -21.12 6.70 -4.09
N PHE A 3 -20.81 7.64 -4.99
CA PHE A 3 -20.84 9.08 -4.74
C PHE A 3 -22.27 9.65 -4.54
N ASN A 4 -23.28 8.79 -4.31
CA ASN A 4 -24.62 9.20 -3.93
C ASN A 4 -24.68 10.01 -2.63
N PHE A 5 -23.62 9.98 -1.81
CA PHE A 5 -23.49 10.89 -0.66
C PHE A 5 -23.40 12.36 -1.07
N LEU A 6 -22.82 12.67 -2.26
CA LEU A 6 -22.72 14.04 -2.78
C LEU A 6 -23.99 14.54 -3.47
N ARG A 7 -24.99 13.68 -3.72
CA ARG A 7 -26.22 14.07 -4.41
C ARG A 7 -27.42 14.26 -3.48
N LYS A 8 -27.36 13.72 -2.25
CA LYS A 8 -28.49 13.72 -1.30
C LYS A 8 -28.25 14.39 0.06
N SER A 9 -27.06 14.94 0.32
CA SER A 9 -26.83 15.78 1.49
C SER A 9 -26.60 17.22 1.05
N ASN A 10 -27.45 18.13 1.52
CA ASN A 10 -27.30 19.58 1.40
C ASN A 10 -26.02 20.02 2.15
N PHE A 11 -24.82 19.76 1.62
CA PHE A 11 -23.63 20.55 1.96
C PHE A 11 -23.73 21.90 1.25
N MET A 12 -24.78 22.67 1.56
CA MET A 12 -24.84 24.09 1.27
C MET A 12 -23.82 24.78 2.20
N GLY A 13 -22.68 25.20 1.65
CA GLY A 13 -21.90 26.30 2.23
C GLY A 13 -20.49 26.02 2.77
N THR A 14 -19.98 24.78 2.81
CA THR A 14 -18.62 24.51 3.31
C THR A 14 -17.60 24.30 2.18
N ASP A 15 -16.37 24.75 2.39
CA ASP A 15 -15.23 24.56 1.46
C ASP A 15 -14.56 23.19 1.59
N LEU A 16 -15.17 22.29 2.37
CA LEU A 16 -14.65 20.98 2.72
C LEU A 16 -14.30 20.15 1.48
N ILE A 17 -15.24 20.03 0.52
CA ILE A 17 -15.00 19.23 -0.70
C ILE A 17 -13.84 19.80 -1.51
N SER A 18 -13.77 21.13 -1.67
CA SER A 18 -12.66 21.77 -2.38
C SER A 18 -11.32 21.55 -1.68
N LYS A 19 -11.28 21.65 -0.35
CA LYS A 19 -10.08 21.37 0.47
C LYS A 19 -9.68 19.90 0.38
N THR A 20 -10.64 18.97 0.41
CA THR A 20 -10.36 17.53 0.27
C THR A 20 -9.82 17.19 -1.10
N VAL A 21 -10.42 17.72 -2.18
CA VAL A 21 -9.89 17.54 -3.55
C VAL A 21 -8.46 18.06 -3.63
N ASP A 22 -8.21 19.25 -3.09
CA ASP A 22 -6.88 19.83 -3.06
C ASP A 22 -5.89 18.95 -2.27
N GLY A 23 -6.28 18.47 -1.08
CA GLY A 23 -5.45 17.63 -0.22
C GLY A 23 -5.19 16.23 -0.78
N VAL A 24 -6.14 15.64 -1.51
CA VAL A 24 -5.99 14.32 -2.12
C VAL A 24 -5.09 14.36 -3.36
N ILE A 25 -5.15 15.44 -4.14
CA ILE A 25 -4.30 15.59 -5.33
C ILE A 25 -2.88 15.98 -4.92
N GLN A 26 -1.99 15.00 -5.05
CA GLN A 26 -0.57 15.06 -4.73
C GLN A 26 0.32 14.86 -5.96
N ARG A 27 -0.24 14.38 -7.08
CA ARG A 27 0.45 14.22 -8.38
C ARG A 27 -0.39 14.78 -9.53
N ALA A 28 0.26 15.19 -10.62
CA ALA A 28 -0.40 15.84 -11.74
C ALA A 28 -1.42 14.93 -12.45
N ASP A 29 -1.17 13.62 -12.55
CA ASP A 29 -2.15 12.64 -13.10
C ASP A 29 -3.41 12.51 -12.23
N GLU A 30 -3.35 12.81 -10.94
CA GLU A 30 -4.51 12.65 -10.05
C GLU A 30 -5.62 13.67 -10.36
N ILE A 31 -5.31 14.74 -11.08
CA ILE A 31 -6.30 15.66 -11.66
C ILE A 31 -7.18 14.92 -12.67
N THR A 32 -6.57 14.22 -13.62
CA THR A 32 -7.29 13.52 -14.69
C THR A 32 -7.96 12.26 -14.17
N GLU A 33 -7.31 11.52 -13.26
CA GLU A 33 -7.89 10.35 -12.59
C GLU A 33 -9.13 10.72 -11.77
N LEU A 34 -9.12 11.84 -11.05
CA LEU A 34 -10.30 12.30 -10.30
C LEU A 34 -11.47 12.60 -11.24
N LEU A 35 -11.21 13.23 -12.39
CA LEU A 35 -12.24 13.53 -13.39
C LEU A 35 -12.78 12.25 -14.06
N ALA A 36 -11.90 11.32 -14.43
CA ALA A 36 -12.29 10.02 -14.97
C ALA A 36 -13.12 9.20 -13.97
N TYR A 37 -12.69 9.20 -12.71
CA TYR A 37 -13.44 8.58 -11.63
C TYR A 37 -14.77 9.28 -11.37
N TYR A 38 -14.82 10.61 -11.42
CA TYR A 38 -16.07 11.37 -11.28
C TYR A 38 -17.08 11.00 -12.37
N GLN A 39 -16.63 10.84 -13.61
CA GLN A 39 -17.46 10.33 -14.71
C GLN A 39 -18.00 8.93 -14.39
N LEU A 40 -17.13 7.99 -14.02
CA LEU A 40 -17.51 6.60 -13.71
C LEU A 40 -18.49 6.53 -12.54
N ALA A 41 -18.19 7.20 -11.43
CA ALA A 41 -18.97 7.15 -10.19
C ALA A 41 -20.34 7.83 -10.30
N ASN A 42 -20.52 8.71 -11.29
CA ASN A 42 -21.81 9.33 -11.60
C ASN A 42 -22.50 8.67 -12.82
N GLU A 43 -22.00 7.52 -13.28
CA GLU A 43 -22.55 6.73 -14.39
C GLU A 43 -22.79 7.59 -15.65
N ARG A 44 -21.88 8.53 -15.92
CA ARG A 44 -22.03 9.49 -17.02
C ARG A 44 -21.58 8.87 -18.34
N THR A 45 -22.55 8.44 -19.14
CA THR A 45 -22.34 7.77 -20.43
C THR A 45 -22.67 8.65 -21.64
N GLU A 46 -23.29 9.82 -21.43
CA GLU A 46 -23.64 10.77 -22.48
C GLU A 46 -22.40 11.35 -23.21
N THR A 47 -22.55 11.84 -24.43
CA THR A 47 -21.45 12.44 -25.23
C THR A 47 -20.66 13.51 -24.48
N LYS A 48 -21.33 14.34 -23.67
CA LYS A 48 -20.68 15.36 -22.82
C LYS A 48 -20.55 14.90 -21.37
N LYS A 49 -19.76 13.84 -21.16
CA LYS A 49 -19.56 13.12 -19.89
C LYS A 49 -19.24 14.02 -18.69
N LEU A 50 -18.63 15.20 -18.87
CA LEU A 50 -18.21 16.09 -17.79
C LEU A 50 -18.89 17.47 -17.76
N ASN A 51 -19.96 17.70 -18.55
CA ASN A 51 -20.63 19.02 -18.71
C ASN A 51 -21.23 19.66 -17.43
N LYS A 52 -21.40 18.91 -16.35
CA LYS A 52 -21.97 19.38 -15.07
C LYS A 52 -21.05 19.08 -13.89
N LEU A 53 -19.81 19.55 -13.95
CA LEU A 53 -18.87 19.36 -12.84
C LEU A 53 -19.33 20.14 -11.60
N SER A 54 -19.24 19.54 -10.42
CA SER A 54 -19.53 20.25 -9.17
C SER A 54 -18.59 21.45 -8.99
N LYS A 55 -19.13 22.63 -8.65
CA LYS A 55 -18.33 23.84 -8.39
C LYS A 55 -17.27 23.62 -7.31
N GLN A 56 -17.52 22.77 -6.32
CA GLN A 56 -16.54 22.46 -5.27
C GLN A 56 -15.38 21.61 -5.78
N ILE A 57 -15.67 20.62 -6.64
CA ILE A 57 -14.63 19.83 -7.29
C ILE A 57 -13.81 20.71 -8.22
N GLN A 58 -14.46 21.55 -9.03
CA GLN A 58 -13.78 22.51 -9.89
C GLN A 58 -12.86 23.43 -9.08
N LYS A 59 -13.34 24.03 -7.98
CA LYS A 59 -12.52 24.87 -7.09
C LYS A 59 -11.31 24.14 -6.52
N GLY A 60 -11.47 22.86 -6.13
CA GLY A 60 -10.36 22.03 -5.68
C GLY A 60 -9.33 21.80 -6.79
N LEU A 61 -9.78 21.41 -7.98
CA LEU A 61 -8.90 21.18 -9.13
C LEU A 61 -8.18 22.46 -9.58
N VAL A 62 -8.82 23.63 -9.50
CA VAL A 62 -8.17 24.93 -9.78
C VAL A 62 -6.96 25.14 -8.87
N LYS A 63 -7.09 24.82 -7.58
CA LYS A 63 -5.97 24.90 -6.63
C LYS A 63 -4.89 23.87 -6.97
N SER A 64 -5.29 22.64 -7.27
CA SER A 64 -4.37 21.54 -7.61
C SER A 64 -3.52 21.83 -8.86
N PHE A 65 -4.10 22.43 -9.91
CA PHE A 65 -3.34 22.81 -11.12
C PHE A 65 -2.17 23.75 -10.84
N ASN A 66 -2.25 24.55 -9.77
CA ASN A 66 -1.21 25.50 -9.38
C ASN A 66 -0.13 24.88 -8.46
N LYS A 67 -0.20 23.57 -8.17
CA LYS A 67 0.78 22.86 -7.32
C LYS A 67 1.99 22.34 -8.08
N PHE A 68 1.86 22.12 -9.38
CA PHE A 68 2.81 21.31 -10.14
C PHE A 68 3.65 22.14 -11.10
N ASP A 69 4.91 21.77 -11.20
CA ASP A 69 5.84 22.31 -12.19
C ASP A 69 5.71 21.60 -13.55
N GLU A 70 6.44 22.11 -14.56
CA GLU A 70 6.41 21.54 -15.91
C GLU A 70 6.85 20.08 -15.95
N TYR A 71 7.90 19.72 -15.20
CA TYR A 71 8.41 18.35 -15.16
C TYR A 71 7.34 17.37 -14.64
N GLN A 72 6.62 17.74 -13.58
CA GLN A 72 5.53 16.94 -13.03
C GLN A 72 4.39 16.79 -14.03
N PHE A 73 3.98 17.86 -14.71
CA PHE A 73 2.96 17.74 -15.77
C PHE A 73 3.45 16.84 -16.91
N ALA A 74 4.67 17.05 -17.40
CA ALA A 74 5.26 16.27 -18.49
C ALA A 74 5.38 14.78 -18.14
N LYS A 75 5.89 14.46 -16.95
CA LYS A 75 6.04 13.07 -16.45
C LYS A 75 4.73 12.28 -16.44
N TYR A 76 3.63 12.97 -16.19
CA TYR A 76 2.29 12.39 -16.07
C TYR A 76 1.39 12.69 -17.27
N ASN A 77 1.91 13.36 -18.31
CA ASN A 77 1.16 13.64 -19.52
C ASN A 77 1.03 12.37 -20.37
N ARG A 78 -0.11 11.69 -20.24
CA ARG A 78 -0.39 10.41 -20.91
C ARG A 78 -1.73 10.47 -21.60
N LYS A 79 -1.88 9.70 -22.69
CA LYS A 79 -3.18 9.47 -23.30
C LYS A 79 -4.03 8.62 -22.36
N ALA A 80 -5.10 9.20 -21.83
CA ALA A 80 -6.07 8.57 -20.94
C ALA A 80 -7.49 9.00 -21.35
N GLU A 81 -8.53 8.49 -20.66
CA GLU A 81 -9.93 8.90 -20.90
C GLU A 81 -10.14 10.42 -20.74
N VAL A 82 -9.39 11.05 -19.83
CA VAL A 82 -9.33 12.50 -19.66
C VAL A 82 -7.85 12.91 -19.75
N THR A 83 -7.50 13.80 -20.68
CA THR A 83 -6.13 14.32 -20.79
C THR A 83 -5.94 15.55 -19.90
N LEU A 84 -4.68 15.94 -19.64
CA LEU A 84 -4.38 17.19 -18.92
C LEU A 84 -4.94 18.41 -19.64
N LYS A 85 -4.94 18.39 -20.98
CA LYS A 85 -5.52 19.43 -21.83
C LYS A 85 -7.04 19.51 -21.68
N ASP A 86 -7.74 18.36 -21.69
CA ASP A 86 -9.18 18.30 -21.42
C ASP A 86 -9.51 18.83 -20.01
N ALA A 87 -8.74 18.41 -19.01
CA ALA A 87 -8.91 18.84 -17.63
C ALA A 87 -8.69 20.34 -17.48
N LEU A 88 -7.69 20.91 -18.14
CA LEU A 88 -7.40 22.34 -18.11
C LEU A 88 -8.57 23.15 -18.72
N PHE A 89 -9.08 22.70 -19.88
CA PHE A 89 -10.24 23.33 -20.51
C PHE A 89 -11.53 23.16 -19.72
N LEU A 90 -11.72 22.03 -19.02
CA LEU A 90 -12.91 21.81 -18.21
C LEU A 90 -12.91 22.65 -16.92
N VAL A 91 -11.74 22.75 -16.29
CA VAL A 91 -11.60 23.35 -14.96
C VAL A 91 -11.42 24.88 -15.04
N HIS A 92 -10.79 25.36 -16.11
CA HIS A 92 -10.43 26.77 -16.31
C HIS A 92 -9.64 27.37 -15.13
N PRO A 93 -8.49 26.78 -14.73
CA PRO A 93 -7.69 27.33 -13.65
C PRO A 93 -7.08 28.67 -14.04
N LYS A 94 -7.19 29.66 -13.14
CA LYS A 94 -6.37 30.87 -13.22
C LYS A 94 -4.97 30.54 -12.74
N ALA A 95 -3.97 30.83 -13.56
CA ALA A 95 -2.58 30.69 -13.19
C ALA A 95 -2.24 31.60 -11.99
N LYS A 96 -1.47 31.06 -11.04
CA LYS A 96 -0.99 31.80 -9.87
C LYS A 96 0.03 32.90 -10.23
N ASP A 97 0.78 32.70 -11.31
CA ASP A 97 1.84 33.60 -11.79
C ASP A 97 2.09 33.39 -13.29
N GLY A 98 2.98 34.21 -13.88
CA GLY A 98 3.31 34.16 -15.31
C GLY A 98 4.02 32.86 -15.72
N ASN A 99 4.82 32.25 -14.84
CA ASN A 99 5.49 30.98 -15.12
C ASN A 99 4.47 29.85 -15.24
N GLN A 100 3.51 29.79 -14.32
CA GLN A 100 2.44 28.82 -14.37
C GLN A 100 1.55 29.01 -15.60
N GLN A 101 1.30 30.26 -16.02
CA GLN A 101 0.58 30.53 -17.25
C GLN A 101 1.33 30.01 -18.48
N ALA A 102 2.65 30.14 -18.52
CA ALA A 102 3.46 29.58 -19.60
C ALA A 102 3.37 28.06 -19.65
N ILE A 103 3.39 27.38 -18.49
CA ILE A 103 3.19 25.92 -18.39
C ILE A 103 1.80 25.53 -18.90
N PHE A 104 0.75 26.25 -18.49
CA PHE A 104 -0.62 25.99 -18.98
C PHE A 104 -0.73 26.18 -20.50
N ASN A 105 -0.06 27.18 -21.07
CA ASN A 105 -0.01 27.36 -22.52
C ASN A 105 0.71 26.19 -23.21
N LYS A 106 1.80 25.66 -22.64
CA LYS A 106 2.46 24.44 -23.14
C LYS A 106 1.52 23.22 -23.10
N ILE A 107 0.71 23.05 -22.05
CA ILE A 107 -0.32 21.99 -21.99
C ILE A 107 -1.35 22.15 -23.12
N VAL A 108 -1.86 23.36 -23.33
CA VAL A 108 -2.84 23.65 -24.39
C VAL A 108 -2.28 23.36 -25.78
N ASN A 109 -1.02 23.68 -26.01
CA ASN A 109 -0.35 23.54 -27.30
C ASN A 109 0.33 22.18 -27.50
N ASP A 110 0.15 21.23 -26.57
CA ASP A 110 0.82 19.92 -26.59
C ASP A 110 2.37 20.04 -26.72
N ALA A 111 2.93 21.05 -26.06
CA ALA A 111 4.33 21.49 -26.16
C ALA A 111 5.11 21.38 -24.84
N LEU A 112 4.67 20.50 -23.93
CA LEU A 112 5.43 20.18 -22.71
C LEU A 112 6.75 19.49 -23.09
N GLU A 113 7.83 19.86 -22.39
CA GLU A 113 9.14 19.24 -22.61
C GLU A 113 9.14 17.75 -22.26
N THR A 114 9.92 16.96 -23.00
CA THR A 114 10.09 15.54 -22.69
C THR A 114 10.79 15.40 -21.33
N PRO A 115 10.17 14.71 -20.35
CA PRO A 115 10.71 14.64 -19.01
C PRO A 115 11.91 13.69 -18.94
N TYR A 116 12.95 14.06 -18.20
CA TYR A 116 14.06 13.16 -17.89
C TYR A 116 13.61 12.08 -16.90
N THR A 117 13.28 10.90 -17.41
CA THR A 117 12.91 9.71 -16.62
C THR A 117 13.63 8.47 -17.12
N TRP A 118 13.77 7.46 -16.27
CA TRP A 118 14.41 6.21 -16.66
C TRP A 118 13.68 5.52 -17.82
N GLU A 119 12.35 5.62 -17.89
CA GLU A 119 11.56 5.04 -19.00
C GLU A 119 11.96 5.67 -20.34
N VAL A 120 12.04 7.01 -20.38
CA VAL A 120 12.38 7.76 -21.59
C VAL A 120 13.82 7.46 -22.00
N GLU A 121 14.75 7.60 -21.07
CA GLU A 121 16.18 7.40 -21.31
C GLU A 121 16.50 5.99 -21.81
N LEU A 122 15.97 4.95 -21.14
CA LEU A 122 16.20 3.56 -21.56
C LEU A 122 15.46 3.20 -22.84
N SER A 123 14.30 3.80 -23.11
CA SER A 123 13.59 3.60 -24.38
C SER A 123 14.37 4.20 -25.56
N MET A 124 14.90 5.42 -25.40
CA MET A 124 15.74 6.05 -26.44
C MET A 124 17.02 5.24 -26.66
N LEU A 125 17.67 4.82 -25.59
CA LEU A 125 18.87 3.99 -25.67
C LEU A 125 18.58 2.64 -26.36
N GLY A 126 17.44 2.02 -26.05
CA GLY A 126 17.00 0.77 -26.67
C GLY A 126 16.72 0.85 -28.16
N GLN A 127 16.49 2.05 -28.72
CA GLN A 127 16.31 2.28 -30.16
C GLN A 127 17.64 2.52 -30.89
N THR A 128 18.74 2.68 -30.16
CA THR A 128 20.07 2.89 -30.73
C THR A 128 20.60 1.57 -31.30
N LYS A 129 21.28 1.64 -32.46
CA LYS A 129 21.98 0.49 -33.03
C LYS A 129 23.36 0.36 -32.38
N PHE A 130 23.66 -0.81 -31.86
CA PHE A 130 24.96 -1.16 -31.30
C PHE A 130 25.69 -2.12 -32.25
N ALA A 131 27.02 -2.03 -32.31
CA ALA A 131 27.84 -2.91 -33.11
C ALA A 131 27.80 -4.36 -32.59
N ASP A 132 27.78 -4.52 -31.27
CA ASP A 132 27.69 -5.81 -30.60
C ASP A 132 26.96 -5.75 -29.25
N ASP A 133 26.79 -6.92 -28.62
CA ASP A 133 26.12 -7.05 -27.32
C ASP A 133 26.95 -6.48 -26.15
N ALA A 134 28.28 -6.42 -26.29
CA ALA A 134 29.16 -5.88 -25.25
C ALA A 134 29.03 -4.35 -25.18
N GLU A 135 29.01 -3.67 -26.33
CA GLU A 135 28.75 -2.24 -26.45
C GLU A 135 27.37 -1.90 -25.89
N ARG A 136 26.34 -2.68 -26.26
CA ARG A 136 24.98 -2.51 -25.73
C ARG A 136 24.96 -2.60 -24.21
N LYS A 137 25.55 -3.64 -23.62
CA LYS A 137 25.60 -3.82 -22.15
C LYS A 137 26.33 -2.66 -21.47
N SER A 138 27.45 -2.21 -22.03
CA SER A 138 28.21 -1.07 -21.54
C SER A 138 27.37 0.22 -21.56
N ALA A 139 26.65 0.47 -22.65
CA ALA A 139 25.79 1.65 -22.77
C ALA A 139 24.65 1.65 -21.75
N PHE A 140 23.98 0.51 -21.55
CA PHE A 140 22.92 0.38 -20.53
C PHE A 140 23.47 0.52 -19.10
N LYS A 141 24.65 -0.03 -18.83
CA LYS A 141 25.35 0.17 -17.56
C LYS A 141 25.60 1.66 -17.29
N ASN A 142 26.23 2.36 -18.24
CA ASN A 142 26.55 3.78 -18.11
C ASN A 142 25.29 4.63 -17.92
N LYS A 143 24.20 4.31 -18.64
CA LYS A 143 22.94 5.03 -18.49
C LYS A 143 22.28 4.80 -17.12
N TRP A 144 22.34 3.58 -16.58
CA TRP A 144 21.89 3.32 -15.21
C TRP A 144 22.71 4.10 -14.17
N GLU A 145 24.03 4.13 -14.32
CA GLU A 145 24.91 4.92 -13.45
C GLU A 145 24.58 6.41 -13.53
N GLU A 146 24.40 6.97 -14.73
CA GLU A 146 23.96 8.35 -14.92
C GLU A 146 22.65 8.63 -14.19
N LEU A 147 21.64 7.77 -14.36
CA LEU A 147 20.33 7.90 -13.68
C LEU A 147 20.48 7.86 -12.16
N ILE A 148 21.29 6.95 -11.63
CA ILE A 148 21.56 6.79 -10.20
C ILE A 148 22.26 8.03 -9.63
N PHE A 149 23.32 8.51 -10.30
CA PHE A 149 24.11 9.65 -9.83
C PHE A 149 23.42 11.00 -10.02
N SER A 150 22.48 11.11 -10.97
CA SER A 150 21.69 12.32 -11.20
C SER A 150 20.80 12.73 -10.01
N ASN A 151 20.54 11.81 -9.06
CA ASN A 151 19.54 11.94 -7.99
C ASN A 151 18.10 12.16 -8.48
N LYS A 152 17.82 11.97 -9.77
CA LYS A 152 16.48 12.10 -10.37
C LYS A 152 15.71 10.78 -10.37
N LEU A 153 16.36 9.66 -10.08
CA LEU A 153 15.72 8.35 -9.91
C LEU A 153 14.99 8.29 -8.55
N GLY A 154 13.71 8.60 -8.55
CA GLY A 154 12.90 8.59 -7.33
C GLY A 154 12.74 7.19 -6.72
N TYR A 155 12.47 7.13 -5.41
CA TYR A 155 12.42 5.90 -4.61
C TYR A 155 11.67 4.72 -5.24
N MET A 156 10.43 4.95 -5.72
CA MET A 156 9.64 3.91 -6.37
C MET A 156 10.27 3.42 -7.69
N ALA A 157 10.88 4.32 -8.45
CA ALA A 157 11.57 3.96 -9.70
C ALA A 157 12.80 3.10 -9.39
N THR A 158 13.56 3.44 -8.35
CA THR A 158 14.66 2.61 -7.84
C THR A 158 14.17 1.22 -7.46
N LEU A 159 13.15 1.14 -6.58
CA LEU A 159 12.59 -0.13 -6.10
C LEU A 159 12.10 -1.03 -7.23
N ARG A 160 11.42 -0.46 -8.23
CA ARG A 160 10.88 -1.19 -9.39
C ARG A 160 11.96 -1.70 -10.34
N ASN A 161 13.13 -1.07 -10.35
CA ASN A 161 14.20 -1.36 -11.30
C ASN A 161 15.42 -2.05 -10.69
N LEU A 162 15.35 -2.51 -9.44
CA LEU A 162 16.47 -3.18 -8.77
C LEU A 162 17.04 -4.36 -9.57
N ARG A 163 16.18 -5.18 -10.19
CA ARG A 163 16.63 -6.27 -11.07
C ARG A 163 17.47 -5.73 -12.22
N ASN A 164 16.93 -4.78 -12.97
CA ASN A 164 17.59 -4.19 -14.15
C ASN A 164 18.93 -3.55 -13.77
N ILE A 165 18.98 -2.88 -12.62
CA ILE A 165 20.17 -2.24 -12.08
C ILE A 165 21.25 -3.28 -11.74
N LEU A 166 20.88 -4.39 -11.09
CA LEU A 166 21.81 -5.48 -10.78
C LEU A 166 22.31 -6.20 -12.04
N GLU A 167 21.41 -6.49 -12.98
CA GLU A 167 21.73 -7.15 -14.26
C GLU A 167 22.63 -6.27 -15.15
N ALA A 168 22.51 -4.94 -15.05
CA ALA A 168 23.39 -4.00 -15.74
C ALA A 168 24.82 -3.97 -15.18
N LYS A 169 25.11 -4.63 -14.04
CA LYS A 169 26.44 -4.73 -13.44
C LYS A 169 27.13 -3.38 -13.26
N VAL A 170 26.38 -2.41 -12.73
CA VAL A 170 26.87 -1.08 -12.42
C VAL A 170 27.98 -1.11 -11.36
N SER A 171 28.71 0.00 -11.24
CA SER A 171 29.82 0.19 -10.33
C SER A 171 29.45 0.01 -8.85
N SER A 172 30.47 -0.27 -8.03
CA SER A 172 30.34 -0.35 -6.56
C SER A 172 29.77 0.94 -5.96
N ASP A 173 30.18 2.09 -6.49
CA ASP A 173 29.71 3.40 -6.01
C ASP A 173 28.24 3.63 -6.31
N ALA A 174 27.78 3.19 -7.49
CA ALA A 174 26.36 3.21 -7.84
C ALA A 174 25.56 2.27 -6.91
N MET A 175 26.10 1.09 -6.58
CA MET A 175 25.45 0.15 -5.66
C MET A 175 25.39 0.66 -4.23
N TYR A 176 26.49 1.24 -3.74
CA TYR A 176 26.53 1.90 -2.45
C TYR A 176 25.45 2.99 -2.37
N LYS A 177 25.32 3.82 -3.41
CA LYS A 177 24.29 4.87 -3.46
C LYS A 177 22.87 4.32 -3.47
N VAL A 178 22.61 3.23 -4.20
CA VAL A 178 21.30 2.57 -4.23
C VAL A 178 20.95 1.96 -2.87
N CYS A 179 21.86 1.19 -2.26
CA CYS A 179 21.65 0.59 -0.95
C CYS A 179 21.35 1.66 0.12
N ASN A 180 22.19 2.69 0.20
CA ASN A 180 21.99 3.79 1.15
C ASN A 180 20.67 4.53 0.92
N TYR A 181 20.28 4.76 -0.33
CA TYR A 181 19.03 5.44 -0.61
C TYR A 181 17.81 4.61 -0.21
N LEU A 182 17.87 3.28 -0.37
CA LEU A 182 16.79 2.38 0.02
C LEU A 182 16.64 2.27 1.53
N SER A 183 17.74 2.19 2.28
CA SER A 183 17.73 2.06 3.74
C SER A 183 17.61 3.40 4.48
N ASP A 184 17.74 4.54 3.80
CA ASP A 184 17.62 5.86 4.41
C ASP A 184 16.21 6.09 5.01
N GLU A 185 16.17 6.31 6.33
CA GLU A 185 14.92 6.44 7.10
C GLU A 185 14.04 7.59 6.59
N LYS A 186 14.66 8.70 6.13
CA LYS A 186 13.94 9.86 5.60
C LYS A 186 13.36 9.57 4.22
N ALA A 187 14.12 8.92 3.35
CA ALA A 187 13.70 8.51 2.01
C ALA A 187 12.54 7.52 2.10
N VAL A 188 12.62 6.49 2.94
CA VAL A 188 11.55 5.51 3.16
C VAL A 188 10.27 6.21 3.60
N ARG A 189 10.32 7.06 4.64
CA ARG A 189 9.14 7.77 5.14
C ARG A 189 8.50 8.69 4.10
N ASN A 190 9.32 9.42 3.35
CA ASN A 190 8.82 10.34 2.33
C ASN A 190 8.36 9.63 1.06
N SER A 191 8.79 8.38 0.84
CA SER A 191 8.45 7.60 -0.36
C SER A 191 6.97 7.23 -0.45
N LYS A 192 6.26 7.23 0.69
CA LYS A 192 4.88 6.75 0.84
C LYS A 192 4.67 5.34 0.25
N GLN A 193 5.73 4.52 0.20
CA GLN A 193 5.63 3.16 -0.31
C GLN A 193 4.85 2.28 0.66
N LEU A 194 3.90 1.52 0.11
CA LEU A 194 3.19 0.52 0.86
C LEU A 194 4.12 -0.68 1.13
N PRO A 195 4.05 -1.32 2.32
CA PRO A 195 4.97 -2.39 2.69
C PRO A 195 5.12 -3.50 1.65
N PHE A 196 4.03 -3.93 1.01
CA PHE A 196 4.07 -5.01 0.02
C PHE A 196 4.96 -4.70 -1.19
N ARG A 197 5.29 -3.43 -1.47
CA ARG A 197 6.19 -3.05 -2.55
C ARG A 197 7.62 -3.51 -2.28
N PHE A 198 8.06 -3.46 -1.03
CA PHE A 198 9.35 -4.01 -0.62
C PHE A 198 9.37 -5.53 -0.74
N LEU A 199 8.29 -6.20 -0.32
CA LEU A 199 8.14 -7.65 -0.47
C LEU A 199 8.18 -8.08 -1.95
N ALA A 200 7.48 -7.36 -2.82
CA ALA A 200 7.49 -7.63 -4.25
C ALA A 200 8.90 -7.48 -4.84
N ALA A 201 9.62 -6.41 -4.50
CA ALA A 201 11.01 -6.22 -4.91
C ALA A 201 11.91 -7.34 -4.39
N TYR A 202 11.85 -7.61 -3.08
CA TYR A 202 12.64 -8.65 -2.41
C TYR A 202 12.48 -10.02 -3.08
N ARG A 203 11.25 -10.41 -3.46
CA ARG A 203 10.98 -11.68 -4.15
C ARG A 203 11.52 -11.72 -5.57
N GLU A 204 11.36 -10.65 -6.34
CA GLU A 204 11.85 -10.59 -7.72
C GLU A 204 13.40 -10.64 -7.78
N LEU A 205 14.11 -10.37 -6.68
CA LEU A 205 15.57 -10.39 -6.62
C LEU A 205 16.21 -11.73 -6.22
N LYS A 206 15.46 -12.65 -5.63
CA LYS A 206 16.02 -13.87 -5.00
C LYS A 206 16.85 -14.76 -5.93
N THR A 207 16.55 -14.72 -7.23
CA THR A 207 17.19 -15.58 -8.24
C THR A 207 18.24 -14.84 -9.06
N ILE A 208 18.57 -13.60 -8.69
CA ILE A 208 19.54 -12.78 -9.43
C ILE A 208 20.95 -13.16 -9.00
N ASP A 209 21.79 -13.50 -9.96
CA ASP A 209 23.22 -13.71 -9.73
C ASP A 209 23.95 -12.37 -9.71
N SER A 210 24.24 -11.86 -8.51
CA SER A 210 25.00 -10.62 -8.32
C SER A 210 25.73 -10.61 -6.97
N PRO A 211 26.99 -10.13 -6.91
CA PRO A 211 27.72 -10.00 -5.65
C PRO A 211 27.07 -8.99 -4.69
N TYR A 212 26.24 -8.08 -5.19
CA TYR A 212 25.56 -7.05 -4.39
C TYR A 212 24.16 -7.47 -3.92
N LEU A 213 23.70 -8.68 -4.28
CA LEU A 213 22.35 -9.15 -3.94
C LEU A 213 22.11 -9.05 -2.43
N SER A 214 23.03 -9.58 -1.62
CA SER A 214 22.91 -9.58 -0.16
C SER A 214 22.74 -8.17 0.42
N SER A 215 23.52 -7.20 -0.05
CA SER A 215 23.43 -5.80 0.40
C SER A 215 22.11 -5.14 0.04
N ILE A 216 21.56 -5.46 -1.13
CA ILE A 216 20.24 -4.95 -1.54
C ILE A 216 19.12 -5.60 -0.72
N LEU A 217 19.18 -6.91 -0.47
CA LEU A 217 18.20 -7.60 0.37
C LEU A 217 18.20 -7.06 1.80
N GLU A 218 19.39 -6.76 2.35
CA GLU A 218 19.54 -6.09 3.64
C GLU A 218 18.95 -4.68 3.64
N ALA A 219 19.25 -3.86 2.62
CA ALA A 219 18.67 -2.52 2.49
C ALA A 219 17.13 -2.54 2.38
N LEU A 220 16.55 -3.57 1.75
CA LEU A 220 15.09 -3.76 1.69
C LEU A 220 14.50 -4.17 3.05
N GLU A 221 15.20 -4.99 3.83
CA GLU A 221 14.81 -5.31 5.22
C GLU A 221 14.86 -4.06 6.11
N ASP A 222 15.90 -3.24 6.00
CA ASP A 222 16.01 -1.97 6.73
C ASP A 222 14.86 -1.03 6.37
N ALA A 223 14.54 -0.90 5.08
CA ALA A 223 13.40 -0.11 4.61
C ALA A 223 12.07 -0.64 5.18
N MET A 224 11.92 -1.95 5.27
CA MET A 224 10.75 -2.59 5.88
C MET A 224 10.67 -2.33 7.39
N MET A 225 11.80 -2.39 8.10
CA MET A 225 11.89 -2.07 9.52
C MET A 225 11.53 -0.61 9.80
N VAL A 226 12.00 0.33 8.95
CA VAL A 226 11.59 1.75 9.04
C VAL A 226 10.08 1.89 8.83
N SER A 227 9.50 1.15 7.88
CA SER A 227 8.05 1.16 7.64
C SER A 227 7.26 0.61 8.84
N ALA A 228 7.80 -0.39 9.54
CA ALA A 228 7.19 -0.97 10.74
C ALA A 228 7.39 -0.12 12.01
N LYS A 229 8.37 0.79 12.05
CA LYS A 229 8.75 1.59 13.25
C LYS A 229 7.61 2.44 13.83
N ASN A 230 6.62 2.83 13.01
CA ASN A 230 5.46 3.61 13.48
C ASN A 230 4.38 2.74 14.14
N ILE A 231 4.46 1.42 14.01
CA ILE A 231 3.54 0.48 14.65
C ILE A 231 3.92 0.42 16.13
N LYS A 232 3.03 0.88 17.01
CA LYS A 232 3.34 0.98 18.45
C LYS A 232 3.60 -0.36 19.16
N GLY A 233 3.19 -1.48 18.55
CA GLY A 233 3.41 -2.81 19.12
C GLY A 233 2.87 -2.97 20.54
N PHE A 234 3.36 -3.98 21.25
CA PHE A 234 2.97 -4.29 22.62
C PHE A 234 4.17 -4.83 23.42
N GLY A 235 4.29 -4.43 24.68
CA GLY A 235 5.41 -4.82 25.55
C GLY A 235 5.27 -6.24 26.09
N PHE A 236 6.03 -6.57 27.14
CA PHE A 236 6.01 -7.90 27.77
C PHE A 236 4.77 -8.12 28.63
N GLU A 237 4.19 -7.03 29.13
CA GLU A 237 2.98 -6.98 29.95
C GLU A 237 1.70 -7.36 29.18
N THR A 238 1.75 -7.37 27.85
CA THR A 238 0.61 -7.67 26.99
C THR A 238 0.88 -8.94 26.19
N SER A 239 0.12 -9.99 26.43
CA SER A 239 0.17 -11.25 25.68
C SER A 239 -0.62 -11.13 24.37
N VAL A 240 0.05 -11.28 23.22
CA VAL A 240 -0.56 -11.12 21.89
C VAL A 240 -0.50 -12.43 21.10
N VAL A 241 -1.60 -12.78 20.44
CA VAL A 241 -1.64 -13.87 19.44
C VAL A 241 -1.86 -13.25 18.07
N ILE A 242 -0.96 -13.53 17.12
CA ILE A 242 -1.05 -13.10 15.72
C ILE A 242 -1.21 -14.35 14.85
N ALA A 243 -2.31 -14.40 14.13
CA ALA A 243 -2.68 -15.54 13.29
C ALA A 243 -2.87 -15.06 11.84
N ALA A 244 -2.06 -15.59 10.92
CA ALA A 244 -2.20 -15.35 9.50
C ALA A 244 -3.09 -16.41 8.85
N ASP A 245 -4.10 -15.97 8.11
CA ASP A 245 -4.94 -16.82 7.29
C ASP A 245 -4.18 -17.27 6.05
N VAL A 246 -4.19 -18.58 5.77
CA VAL A 246 -3.56 -19.17 4.58
C VAL A 246 -4.55 -19.97 3.74
N SER A 247 -5.84 -19.77 3.99
CA SER A 247 -6.92 -20.42 3.27
C SER A 247 -6.91 -20.12 1.77
N GLY A 248 -7.62 -20.94 0.99
CA GLY A 248 -7.69 -20.80 -0.46
C GLY A 248 -8.25 -19.46 -0.92
N SER A 249 -9.09 -18.79 -0.12
CA SER A 249 -9.62 -17.47 -0.44
C SER A 249 -8.56 -16.36 -0.33
N MET A 250 -7.52 -16.55 0.49
CA MET A 250 -6.36 -15.66 0.58
C MET A 250 -5.44 -15.75 -0.65
N GLN A 251 -5.59 -16.78 -1.48
CA GLN A 251 -4.79 -16.98 -2.70
C GLN A 251 -5.23 -16.09 -3.88
N GLN A 252 -6.15 -15.16 -3.64
CA GLN A 252 -6.61 -14.20 -4.64
C GLN A 252 -5.63 -13.04 -4.78
N SER A 253 -5.39 -12.61 -6.02
CA SER A 253 -4.58 -11.44 -6.32
C SER A 253 -5.27 -10.14 -5.85
N ILE A 254 -4.51 -9.23 -5.24
CA ILE A 254 -5.02 -7.93 -4.74
C ILE A 254 -5.57 -7.01 -5.86
N SER A 255 -5.21 -7.28 -7.12
CA SER A 255 -5.78 -6.64 -8.31
C SER A 255 -5.52 -7.53 -9.53
N PRO A 256 -6.26 -7.35 -10.65
CA PRO A 256 -6.19 -8.25 -11.81
C PRO A 256 -4.80 -8.39 -12.46
N ARG A 257 -3.89 -7.42 -12.27
CA ARG A 257 -2.52 -7.44 -12.81
C ARG A 257 -1.45 -7.65 -11.75
N SER A 258 -1.85 -7.96 -10.52
CA SER A 258 -0.92 -8.15 -9.41
C SER A 258 -0.49 -9.60 -9.29
N LYS A 259 0.81 -9.83 -9.13
CA LYS A 259 1.33 -11.12 -8.64
C LYS A 259 1.22 -11.26 -7.11
N VAL A 260 1.01 -10.15 -6.40
CA VAL A 260 0.85 -10.13 -4.94
C VAL A 260 -0.56 -10.61 -4.58
N LEU A 261 -0.65 -11.52 -3.62
CA LEU A 261 -1.88 -12.15 -3.14
C LEU A 261 -2.34 -11.54 -1.80
N LEU A 262 -3.60 -11.74 -1.42
CA LEU A 262 -4.07 -11.39 -0.07
C LEU A 262 -3.26 -12.14 1.00
N TYR A 263 -2.89 -13.38 0.71
CA TYR A 263 -1.97 -14.21 1.51
C TYR A 263 -0.65 -13.48 1.81
N ASP A 264 -0.05 -12.83 0.80
CA ASP A 264 1.19 -12.07 0.96
C ASP A 264 1.02 -10.89 1.91
N ILE A 265 -0.09 -10.18 1.76
CA ILE A 265 -0.42 -9.05 2.62
C ILE A 265 -0.64 -9.53 4.06
N GLY A 266 -1.37 -10.63 4.26
CA GLY A 266 -1.68 -11.19 5.57
C GLY A 266 -0.42 -11.60 6.31
N LEU A 267 0.48 -12.32 5.64
CA LEU A 267 1.80 -12.68 6.20
C LEU A 267 2.63 -11.44 6.50
N LEU A 268 2.71 -10.49 5.59
CA LEU A 268 3.54 -9.30 5.75
C LEU A 268 3.07 -8.44 6.92
N MET A 269 1.77 -8.13 6.99
CA MET A 269 1.20 -7.35 8.09
C MET A 269 1.36 -8.08 9.43
N SER A 270 1.18 -9.41 9.44
CA SER A 270 1.42 -10.23 10.63
C SER A 270 2.85 -10.11 11.13
N MET A 271 3.83 -10.21 10.23
CA MET A 271 5.26 -10.14 10.59
C MET A 271 5.70 -8.72 10.97
N MET A 272 5.15 -7.70 10.32
CA MET A 272 5.37 -6.31 10.73
C MET A 272 4.90 -6.07 12.16
N LEU A 273 3.69 -6.50 12.52
CA LEU A 273 3.20 -6.36 13.88
C LEU A 273 3.99 -7.22 14.86
N GLN A 274 4.31 -8.46 14.49
CA GLN A 274 5.13 -9.38 15.30
C GLN A 274 6.47 -8.75 15.70
N SER A 275 7.13 -8.04 14.78
CA SER A 275 8.42 -7.39 15.04
C SER A 275 8.34 -6.34 16.17
N GLN A 276 7.16 -5.76 16.38
CA GLN A 276 6.90 -4.73 17.38
C GLN A 276 6.32 -5.29 18.69
N CYS A 277 5.96 -6.56 18.75
CA CYS A 277 5.44 -7.20 19.95
C CYS A 277 6.53 -7.93 20.74
N LYS A 278 6.53 -7.81 22.08
CA LYS A 278 7.53 -8.50 22.92
C LYS A 278 7.08 -9.87 23.41
N ASN A 279 5.84 -9.98 23.88
CA ASN A 279 5.20 -11.23 24.28
C ASN A 279 4.17 -11.64 23.20
N VAL A 280 4.58 -12.47 22.25
CA VAL A 280 3.77 -12.77 21.07
C VAL A 280 3.85 -14.24 20.66
N ILE A 281 2.69 -14.85 20.43
CA ILE A 281 2.54 -16.12 19.74
C ILE A 281 2.16 -15.81 18.30
N THR A 282 2.95 -16.32 17.36
CA THR A 282 2.66 -16.20 15.93
C THR A 282 2.37 -17.54 15.30
N GLY A 283 1.59 -17.55 14.22
CA GLY A 283 1.29 -18.77 13.50
C GLY A 283 0.42 -18.53 12.28
N MET A 284 0.04 -19.63 11.65
CA MET A 284 -0.84 -19.66 10.48
C MET A 284 -2.01 -20.62 10.71
N PHE A 285 -3.18 -20.31 10.14
CA PHE A 285 -4.33 -21.20 10.17
C PHE A 285 -4.91 -21.47 8.79
N GLY A 286 -5.39 -22.70 8.61
CA GLY A 286 -6.11 -23.19 7.45
C GLY A 286 -7.18 -24.21 7.90
N ASP A 287 -7.03 -25.47 7.50
CA ASP A 287 -7.72 -26.62 8.10
C ASP A 287 -7.31 -26.81 9.57
N ARG A 288 -6.08 -26.42 9.92
CA ARG A 288 -5.48 -26.54 11.25
C ARG A 288 -4.84 -25.21 11.68
N TRP A 289 -4.65 -25.01 12.97
CA TRP A 289 -3.81 -23.93 13.51
C TRP A 289 -2.40 -24.45 13.80
N LYS A 290 -1.37 -23.72 13.35
CA LYS A 290 0.04 -24.04 13.65
C LYS A 290 0.74 -22.80 14.19
N ARG A 291 1.19 -22.87 15.45
CA ARG A 291 2.12 -21.90 16.02
C ARG A 291 3.47 -22.02 15.31
N VAL A 292 4.00 -20.90 14.84
CA VAL A 292 5.30 -20.80 14.17
C VAL A 292 6.07 -19.64 14.81
N PRO A 293 6.98 -19.93 15.77
CA PRO A 293 7.81 -18.90 16.38
C PRO A 293 8.78 -18.34 15.34
N MET A 294 8.91 -17.02 15.29
CA MET A 294 9.85 -16.33 14.40
C MET A 294 10.72 -15.33 15.17
N PRO A 295 11.98 -15.12 14.73
CA PRO A 295 12.79 -13.99 15.19
C PRO A 295 12.05 -12.67 14.98
N LYS A 296 12.28 -11.67 15.84
CA LYS A 296 11.65 -10.34 15.70
C LYS A 296 12.28 -9.48 14.58
N ASN A 297 13.48 -9.86 14.13
CA ASN A 297 14.23 -9.17 13.09
C ASN A 297 14.14 -9.92 11.76
N GLY A 298 14.13 -9.19 10.65
CA GLY A 298 14.04 -9.75 9.30
C GLY A 298 12.59 -10.06 8.91
N ILE A 299 11.79 -9.01 8.71
CA ILE A 299 10.35 -9.12 8.41
C ILE A 299 10.15 -9.85 7.08
N LEU A 300 10.88 -9.45 6.03
CA LEU A 300 10.74 -10.05 4.69
C LEU A 300 11.20 -11.51 4.70
N ARG A 301 12.30 -11.82 5.39
CA ARG A 301 12.79 -13.18 5.60
C ARG A 301 11.79 -14.05 6.37
N ASN A 302 11.11 -13.49 7.36
CA ASN A 302 10.07 -14.21 8.09
C ASN A 302 8.86 -14.50 7.21
N VAL A 303 8.43 -13.55 6.38
CA VAL A 303 7.36 -13.77 5.40
C VAL A 303 7.71 -14.92 4.46
N ASP A 304 8.95 -14.95 3.97
CA ASP A 304 9.46 -16.07 3.16
C ASP A 304 9.46 -17.41 3.89
N ALA A 305 9.84 -17.43 5.17
CA ALA A 305 9.84 -18.64 5.98
C ALA A 305 8.41 -19.16 6.21
N PHE A 306 7.41 -18.27 6.28
CA PHE A 306 6.00 -18.65 6.24
C PHE A 306 5.59 -19.18 4.87
N TYR A 307 6.03 -18.52 3.78
CA TYR A 307 5.70 -18.96 2.42
C TYR A 307 6.17 -20.38 2.12
N LYS A 308 7.36 -20.77 2.60
CA LYS A 308 7.90 -22.14 2.47
C LYS A 308 7.09 -23.21 3.22
N ARG A 309 6.20 -22.80 4.10
CA ARG A 309 5.31 -23.66 4.90
C ARG A 309 3.88 -23.70 4.35
N GLU A 310 3.65 -23.09 3.20
CA GLU A 310 2.37 -23.18 2.50
C GLU A 310 1.97 -24.65 2.32
N GLY A 311 0.69 -24.95 2.58
CA GLY A 311 0.15 -26.30 2.55
C GLY A 311 0.28 -27.12 3.85
N GLU A 312 1.12 -26.71 4.83
CA GLU A 312 1.27 -27.46 6.09
C GLU A 312 -0.03 -27.54 6.92
N VAL A 313 -0.90 -26.54 6.78
CA VAL A 313 -2.13 -26.41 7.56
C VAL A 313 -3.40 -26.56 6.72
N GLY A 314 -3.30 -26.92 5.44
CA GLY A 314 -4.44 -26.99 4.52
C GLY A 314 -5.01 -25.61 4.15
N TYR A 315 -6.15 -25.58 3.47
CA TYR A 315 -6.67 -24.39 2.78
C TYR A 315 -8.11 -23.98 3.17
N SER A 316 -8.73 -24.60 4.17
CA SER A 316 -9.98 -24.12 4.75
C SER A 316 -9.78 -22.87 5.61
N THR A 317 -10.85 -22.21 6.03
CA THR A 317 -10.79 -20.96 6.79
C THR A 317 -11.25 -21.17 8.24
N ASN A 318 -10.52 -21.98 9.04
CA ASN A 318 -10.92 -22.37 10.40
C ASN A 318 -10.24 -21.54 11.51
N GLY A 319 -10.43 -20.22 11.52
CA GLY A 319 -9.81 -19.33 12.51
C GLY A 319 -10.22 -19.58 13.97
N HIS A 320 -11.33 -20.28 14.20
CA HIS A 320 -11.78 -20.67 15.54
C HIS A 320 -10.76 -21.60 16.23
N LEU A 321 -9.94 -22.33 15.47
CA LEU A 321 -8.89 -23.21 15.98
C LEU A 321 -7.80 -22.45 16.73
N VAL A 322 -7.58 -21.17 16.42
CA VAL A 322 -6.67 -20.31 17.19
C VAL A 322 -7.17 -20.17 18.62
N LEU A 323 -8.49 -19.97 18.78
CA LEU A 323 -9.12 -19.85 20.09
C LEU A 323 -9.16 -21.18 20.83
N GLU A 324 -9.50 -22.27 20.14
CA GLU A 324 -9.51 -23.61 20.74
C GLU A 324 -8.13 -24.05 21.24
N ASP A 325 -7.04 -23.70 20.54
CA ASP A 325 -5.67 -23.94 21.01
C ASP A 325 -5.37 -23.22 22.34
N LEU A 326 -5.80 -21.95 22.48
CA LEU A 326 -5.66 -21.20 23.73
C LEU A 326 -6.53 -21.79 24.85
N ILE A 327 -7.78 -22.17 24.55
CA ILE A 327 -8.71 -22.78 25.50
C ILE A 327 -8.13 -24.09 26.03
N ASN A 328 -7.70 -24.98 25.13
CA ASN A 328 -7.21 -26.32 25.48
C ASN A 328 -5.93 -26.26 26.31
N LYS A 329 -5.03 -25.31 26.01
CA LYS A 329 -3.80 -25.08 26.79
C LYS A 329 -4.01 -24.21 28.02
N LYS A 330 -5.22 -23.66 28.23
CA LYS A 330 -5.55 -22.72 29.30
C LYS A 330 -4.64 -21.47 29.29
N GLU A 331 -4.21 -21.04 28.11
CA GLU A 331 -3.33 -19.88 27.93
C GLU A 331 -4.14 -18.59 27.79
N LYS A 332 -3.75 -17.57 28.55
CA LYS A 332 -4.35 -16.23 28.50
C LYS A 332 -3.57 -15.32 27.55
N ALA A 333 -4.28 -14.79 26.58
CA ALA A 333 -3.85 -13.78 25.63
C ALA A 333 -4.77 -12.57 25.78
N ASP A 334 -4.18 -11.39 25.89
CA ASP A 334 -4.92 -10.13 26.04
C ASP A 334 -5.50 -9.68 24.69
N LYS A 335 -4.80 -9.99 23.60
CA LYS A 335 -5.18 -9.58 22.24
C LYS A 335 -4.98 -10.72 21.27
N ILE A 336 -6.02 -11.04 20.53
CA ILE A 336 -6.00 -12.05 19.46
C ILE A 336 -6.22 -11.30 18.15
N MET A 337 -5.31 -11.47 17.19
CA MET A 337 -5.26 -10.70 15.95
C MET A 337 -5.20 -11.64 14.74
N LEU A 338 -6.23 -11.60 13.91
CA LEU A 338 -6.37 -12.47 12.73
C LEU A 338 -6.27 -11.63 11.46
N PHE A 339 -5.32 -11.95 10.59
CA PHE A 339 -5.16 -11.34 9.26
C PHE A 339 -5.79 -12.25 8.21
N THR A 340 -6.96 -11.87 7.69
CA THR A 340 -7.86 -12.73 6.90
C THR A 340 -8.66 -11.90 5.88
N ASP A 341 -9.46 -12.54 5.02
CA ASP A 341 -10.50 -11.89 4.21
C ASP A 341 -11.88 -11.91 4.89
N THR A 342 -11.96 -12.42 6.12
CA THR A 342 -13.16 -12.49 6.98
C THR A 342 -14.31 -13.36 6.49
N GLN A 343 -14.06 -14.32 5.59
CA GLN A 343 -15.05 -15.33 5.19
C GLN A 343 -15.47 -16.28 6.35
N MET A 344 -14.82 -16.18 7.51
CA MET A 344 -15.07 -17.02 8.69
C MET A 344 -16.20 -16.56 9.62
N TRP A 345 -16.58 -15.28 9.54
CA TRP A 345 -17.51 -14.69 10.52
C TRP A 345 -18.98 -14.87 10.11
N ASP A 346 -19.28 -15.04 8.81
CA ASP A 346 -20.63 -14.90 8.26
C ASP A 346 -21.04 -16.00 7.27
N THR A 347 -20.38 -17.17 7.30
CA THR A 347 -20.78 -18.32 6.48
C THR A 347 -22.00 -19.01 7.10
N GLY A 348 -23.18 -18.49 6.75
CA GLY A 348 -24.46 -19.12 7.00
C GLY A 348 -24.50 -20.53 6.38
N GLY A 349 -24.67 -21.53 7.23
CA GLY A 349 -24.83 -22.92 6.80
C GLY A 349 -24.75 -23.88 7.97
N PHE A 350 -23.70 -23.81 8.79
CA PHE A 350 -23.57 -24.61 10.00
C PHE A 350 -22.71 -23.89 11.04
N THR A 351 -23.32 -23.55 12.17
CA THR A 351 -22.71 -23.18 13.47
C THR A 351 -21.84 -21.91 13.53
N ASN A 352 -22.19 -21.02 14.46
CA ASN A 352 -21.40 -19.89 14.97
C ASN A 352 -20.08 -20.34 15.66
N ALA A 353 -19.32 -21.27 15.08
CA ALA A 353 -18.17 -21.92 15.72
C ALA A 353 -17.14 -20.90 16.23
N PHE A 354 -16.86 -19.87 15.44
CA PHE A 354 -15.95 -18.80 15.84
C PHE A 354 -16.49 -17.97 17.01
N GLU A 355 -17.72 -17.47 16.91
CA GLU A 355 -18.36 -16.68 17.97
C GLU A 355 -18.55 -17.49 19.26
N ASN A 356 -18.88 -18.78 19.14
CA ASN A 356 -18.98 -19.73 20.25
C ASN A 356 -17.62 -19.92 20.94
N SER A 357 -16.56 -20.14 20.15
CA SER A 357 -15.19 -20.27 20.66
C SER A 357 -14.75 -18.98 21.35
N TRP A 358 -15.08 -17.82 20.78
CA TRP A 358 -14.78 -16.52 21.38
C TRP A 358 -15.52 -16.33 22.70
N SER A 359 -16.80 -16.66 22.75
CA SER A 359 -17.62 -16.59 23.97
C SER A 359 -17.10 -17.53 25.06
N ARG A 360 -16.64 -18.73 24.70
CA ARG A 360 -15.96 -19.65 25.63
C ARG A 360 -14.64 -19.07 26.12
N TYR A 361 -13.83 -18.51 25.23
CA TYR A 361 -12.55 -17.89 25.58
C TYR A 361 -12.72 -16.69 26.51
N LYS A 362 -13.74 -15.85 26.30
CA LYS A 362 -14.07 -14.72 27.17
C LYS A 362 -14.44 -15.13 28.60
N LYS A 363 -14.92 -16.36 28.82
CA LYS A 363 -15.11 -16.89 30.19
C LYS A 363 -13.77 -17.17 30.89
N ILE A 364 -12.71 -17.46 30.13
CA ILE A 364 -11.35 -17.72 30.64
C ILE A 364 -10.56 -16.41 30.78
N ASN A 365 -10.68 -15.51 29.80
CA ASN A 365 -10.11 -14.17 29.84
C ASN A 365 -11.16 -13.10 29.47
N PRO A 366 -11.92 -12.58 30.45
CA PRO A 366 -12.96 -11.58 30.21
C PRO A 366 -12.46 -10.26 29.63
N ASN A 367 -11.17 -9.95 29.75
CA ASN A 367 -10.58 -8.71 29.24
C ASN A 367 -9.94 -8.88 27.85
N ALA A 368 -9.96 -10.10 27.30
CA ALA A 368 -9.41 -10.35 25.97
C ALA A 368 -10.15 -9.56 24.89
N LYS A 369 -9.39 -9.07 23.91
CA LYS A 369 -9.90 -8.38 22.72
C LYS A 369 -9.57 -9.15 21.45
N LEU A 370 -10.49 -9.12 20.50
CA LEU A 370 -10.33 -9.76 19.19
C LEU A 370 -10.26 -8.71 18.09
N TYR A 371 -9.22 -8.80 17.27
CA TYR A 371 -8.99 -7.96 16.10
C TYR A 371 -9.04 -8.82 14.85
N LEU A 372 -9.97 -8.51 13.95
CA LEU A 372 -10.10 -9.12 12.63
C LEU A 372 -9.66 -8.09 11.60
N PHE A 373 -8.57 -8.37 10.89
CA PHE A 373 -8.09 -7.53 9.80
C PHE A 373 -8.64 -8.09 8.49
N ASP A 374 -9.62 -7.39 7.90
CA ASP A 374 -10.22 -7.72 6.60
C ASP A 374 -9.38 -7.15 5.45
N LEU A 375 -8.61 -8.03 4.81
CA LEU A 375 -7.70 -7.68 3.74
C LEU A 375 -8.39 -7.56 2.38
N ALA A 376 -9.52 -8.25 2.18
CA ALA A 376 -10.29 -8.20 0.94
C ALA A 376 -11.19 -6.96 0.87
N GLY A 377 -11.68 -6.50 2.02
CA GLY A 377 -12.46 -5.28 2.15
C GLY A 377 -13.72 -5.32 1.29
N TYR A 378 -14.53 -6.37 1.42
CA TYR A 378 -15.76 -6.67 0.65
C TYR A 378 -16.88 -5.62 0.84
N GLY A 379 -16.59 -4.33 0.64
CA GLY A 379 -17.51 -3.21 0.80
C GLY A 379 -17.84 -2.85 2.26
N LYS A 380 -17.15 -3.45 3.23
CA LYS A 380 -17.36 -3.16 4.66
C LYS A 380 -16.74 -1.80 5.05
N PRO A 381 -17.29 -1.11 6.06
CA PRO A 381 -16.67 0.12 6.58
C PRO A 381 -15.23 -0.18 7.05
N PRO A 382 -14.29 0.79 6.95
CA PRO A 382 -12.90 0.61 7.38
C PRO A 382 -12.73 0.17 8.84
N LEU A 383 -13.72 0.45 9.68
CA LEU A 383 -13.78 0.04 11.08
C LEU A 383 -15.23 -0.33 11.45
N ASP A 384 -15.42 -1.50 12.05
CA ASP A 384 -16.68 -1.95 12.64
C ASP A 384 -16.40 -2.52 14.04
N VAL A 385 -17.03 -1.93 15.06
CA VAL A 385 -16.90 -2.36 16.45
C VAL A 385 -18.13 -3.18 16.82
N ARG A 386 -17.91 -4.46 17.08
CA ARG A 386 -18.97 -5.42 17.40
C ARG A 386 -19.06 -5.66 18.91
N LYS A 387 -20.09 -6.38 19.35
CA LYS A 387 -20.25 -6.81 20.75
C LYS A 387 -19.07 -7.69 21.18
N ASN A 388 -18.85 -7.78 22.51
CA ASN A 388 -17.85 -8.65 23.13
C ASN A 388 -16.39 -8.35 22.73
N ASP A 389 -16.02 -7.07 22.64
CA ASP A 389 -14.64 -6.62 22.37
C ASP A 389 -14.06 -7.15 21.06
N VAL A 390 -14.89 -7.21 20.02
CA VAL A 390 -14.51 -7.62 18.67
C VAL A 390 -14.41 -6.39 17.76
N TYR A 391 -13.27 -6.22 17.11
CA TYR A 391 -12.96 -5.10 16.25
C TYR A 391 -12.60 -5.59 14.85
N LEU A 392 -13.34 -5.13 13.85
CA LEU A 392 -13.07 -5.39 12.44
C LEU A 392 -12.38 -4.18 11.83
N ILE A 393 -11.17 -4.36 11.29
CA ILE A 393 -10.36 -3.32 10.65
C ILE A 393 -10.15 -3.72 9.20
N ALA A 394 -10.62 -2.94 8.24
CA ALA A 394 -10.47 -3.25 6.82
C ALA A 394 -9.34 -2.45 6.18
N GLY A 395 -8.50 -3.12 5.39
CA GLY A 395 -7.41 -2.49 4.64
C GLY A 395 -6.10 -3.28 4.68
N TRP A 396 -5.16 -2.84 3.85
CA TRP A 396 -3.91 -3.54 3.55
C TRP A 396 -2.69 -2.61 3.53
N SER A 397 -2.84 -1.40 4.08
CA SER A 397 -1.75 -0.46 4.31
C SER A 397 -1.29 -0.53 5.77
N ASP A 398 -0.08 -0.07 6.05
CA ASP A 398 0.46 0.10 7.41
C ASP A 398 -0.42 1.00 8.30
N LYS A 399 -1.27 1.85 7.70
CA LYS A 399 -2.25 2.69 8.42
C LYS A 399 -3.30 1.92 9.22
N ILE A 400 -3.52 0.63 8.95
CA ILE A 400 -4.39 -0.20 9.79
C ILE A 400 -3.87 -0.27 11.24
N PHE A 401 -2.56 -0.13 11.45
CA PHE A 401 -1.96 -0.13 12.78
C PHE A 401 -2.15 1.20 13.52
N ASP A 402 -2.27 2.32 12.81
CA ASP A 402 -2.67 3.59 13.40
C ASP A 402 -4.09 3.48 13.97
N VAL A 403 -5.00 2.84 13.22
CA VAL A 403 -6.39 2.55 13.65
C VAL A 403 -6.39 1.60 14.86
N LEU A 404 -5.60 0.52 14.82
CA LEU A 404 -5.44 -0.40 15.97
C LEU A 404 -5.01 0.37 17.24
N ASN A 405 -4.00 1.23 17.14
CA ASN A 405 -3.53 2.03 18.25
C ASN A 405 -4.59 3.05 18.72
N ALA A 406 -5.42 3.59 17.83
CA ALA A 406 -6.56 4.43 18.20
C ALA A 406 -7.54 3.68 19.13
N LEU A 407 -7.90 2.46 18.72
CA LEU A 407 -8.82 1.59 19.46
C LEU A 407 -8.26 1.20 20.83
N GLU A 408 -6.96 0.94 20.90
CA GLU A 408 -6.26 0.65 22.16
C GLU A 408 -6.19 1.87 23.08
N GLY A 409 -5.96 3.06 22.53
CA GLY A 409 -5.81 4.30 23.31
C GLY A 409 -7.12 4.91 23.83
N LYS A 410 -8.30 4.31 23.57
CA LYS A 410 -9.64 4.85 23.89
C LYS A 410 -9.91 6.29 23.40
N LYS A 411 -9.03 6.87 22.59
CA LYS A 411 -9.28 8.14 21.89
C LYS A 411 -10.15 7.82 20.67
N SER A 412 -11.22 8.57 20.51
CA SER A 412 -12.23 8.34 19.48
C SER A 412 -11.58 8.07 18.11
N ALA A 413 -11.79 6.88 17.55
CA ALA A 413 -11.33 6.52 16.21
C ALA A 413 -11.78 7.55 15.15
N VAL A 414 -12.89 8.25 15.41
CA VAL A 414 -13.41 9.36 14.61
C VAL A 414 -12.45 10.56 14.56
N GLU A 415 -11.75 10.87 15.65
CA GLU A 415 -10.75 11.95 15.68
C GLU A 415 -9.51 11.62 14.86
N MET A 416 -9.09 10.34 14.82
CA MET A 416 -7.99 9.92 13.95
C MET A 416 -8.38 9.93 12.47
N ILE A 417 -9.58 9.48 12.12
CA ILE A 417 -10.09 9.55 10.74
C ILE A 417 -10.12 11.02 10.27
N LYS A 418 -10.51 11.96 11.14
CA LYS A 418 -10.47 13.41 10.84
C LYS A 418 -9.06 13.95 10.61
N LYS A 419 -8.02 13.38 11.24
CA LYS A 419 -6.61 13.78 11.02
C LYS A 419 -6.00 13.23 9.73
N VAL A 420 -6.57 12.16 9.16
CA VAL A 420 -6.07 11.55 7.92
C VAL A 420 -6.63 12.26 6.68
N VAL A 421 -7.67 13.09 6.82
CA VAL A 421 -8.42 13.70 5.70
C VAL A 421 -8.28 15.23 5.62
N LEU A 422 -7.58 15.88 6.55
CA LEU A 422 -7.40 17.34 6.58
C LEU A 422 -5.94 17.77 6.48
#